data_AF-A0AA43KNQ0-F1
#
_entry.id   AF-A0AA43KNQ0-F1
#
_cell.length_a   1.000
_cell.length_b   1.000
_cell.length_c   1.000
_cell.angle_alpha   90.00
_cell.angle_beta   90.00
_cell.angle_gamma   90.00
#
_symmetry.space_group_name_H-M   'P 1'
#
loop_
_entity.id
_entity.type
_entity.pdbx_description
1 polymer ?
#
loop_
_entity_poly.entity_id
_entity_poly.type
_entity_poly.pdbx_seq_one_letter_code
_entity_poly.pdbx_strand_id
1 'polypeptide(L)' 'MRIVFLPEALDYFNNLTTILFEKDYFGLEDNALRYVDELLYDIKTTLPNRPKRQHTIYEIV' A
#
# COMPACT_ATOMS: atom_id res chain seq x y z
N MET A 1 13.07 -4.85 11.44
CA MET A 1 13.35 -4.36 10.07
C MET A 1 12.89 -2.91 9.98
N ARG A 2 13.72 -2.00 9.46
CA ARG A 2 13.32 -0.59 9.24
C ARG A 2 12.76 -0.46 7.83
N ILE A 3 11.55 0.08 7.69
CA ILE A 3 10.94 0.38 6.39
C ILE A 3 11.33 1.80 5.97
N VAL A 4 11.75 1.95 4.71
CA VAL A 4 12.03 3.23 4.05
C VAL A 4 11.38 3.19 2.68
N PHE A 5 10.68 4.28 2.35
CA PHE A 5 10.01 4.42 1.06
C PHE A 5 10.90 5.20 0.12
N LEU A 6 10.96 4.75 -1.13
CA LEU A 6 11.53 5.55 -2.21
C LEU A 6 10.58 6.73 -2.53
N PRO A 7 11.11 7.88 -3.00
CA PRO A 7 10.28 9.00 -3.43
C PRO A 7 9.19 8.59 -4.43
N GLU A 8 9.53 7.76 -5.41
CA GLU A 8 8.60 7.28 -6.45
C GLU A 8 7.46 6.44 -5.84
N ALA A 9 7.75 5.70 -4.77
CA ALA A 9 6.71 4.96 -4.07
C ALA A 9 5.70 5.89 -3.40
N LEU A 10 6.15 7.01 -2.83
CA LEU A 10 5.27 8.03 -2.25
C LEU A 10 4.41 8.69 -3.33
N ASP A 11 4.98 8.97 -4.51
CA ASP A 11 4.22 9.49 -5.65
C ASP A 11 3.12 8.51 -6.09
N TYR A 12 3.37 7.20 -6.07
CA TYR A 12 2.33 6.21 -6.33
C TYR A 12 1.21 6.23 -5.28
N PHE A 13 1.53 6.42 -3.99
CA PHE A 13 0.50 6.55 -2.94
C PHE A 13 -0.31 7.84 -3.09
N ASN A 14 0.32 8.95 -3.48
CA ASN A 14 -0.39 10.19 -3.78
C ASN A 14 -1.35 10.01 -4.98
N ASN A 15 -0.86 9.39 -6.06
CA ASN A 15 -1.69 9.09 -7.23
C ASN A 15 -2.82 8.11 -6.90
N LEU A 16 -2.59 7.18 -5.98
CA LEU A 16 -3.62 6.25 -5.51
C LEU A 16 -4.79 7.00 -4.87
N THR A 17 -4.54 8.01 -4.04
CA THR A 17 -5.60 8.87 -3.48
C THR A 17 -6.48 9.46 -4.59
N THR A 18 -5.86 10.05 -5.61
CA THR A 18 -6.58 10.63 -6.76
C THR A 18 -7.41 9.59 -7.48
N ILE A 19 -6.84 8.41 -7.77
CA ILE A 19 -7.58 7.31 -8.43
C ILE A 19 -8.77 6.87 -7.60
N LEU A 20 -8.60 6.70 -6.28
CA LEU A 20 -9.66 6.26 -5.38
C LEU A 20 -10.80 7.27 -5.30
N PHE A 21 -10.48 8.56 -5.34
CA PHE A 21 -11.46 9.63 -5.41
C PHE A 21 -12.19 9.69 -6.76
N GLU A 22 -11.45 9.72 -7.87
CA GLU A 22 -12.03 9.78 -9.23
C GLU A 22 -12.94 8.59 -9.56
N LYS A 23 -12.66 7.43 -8.96
CA LYS A 23 -13.45 6.21 -9.11
C LYS A 23 -14.62 6.12 -8.14
N ASP A 24 -14.82 7.13 -7.30
CA ASP A 24 -15.90 7.20 -6.31
C ASP A 24 -15.95 5.99 -5.36
N TYR A 25 -14.78 5.41 -5.03
CA TYR A 25 -14.71 4.27 -4.11
C TYR A 25 -15.15 4.63 -2.69
N PHE A 26 -15.01 5.90 -2.31
CA PHE A 26 -15.17 6.37 -0.94
C PHE A 26 -16.10 7.58 -0.78
N GLY A 27 -16.70 8.09 -1.86
CA GLY A 27 -17.64 9.22 -1.86
C GLY A 27 -17.01 10.60 -1.58
N LEU A 28 -15.97 10.66 -0.75
CA LEU A 28 -15.27 11.87 -0.32
C LEU A 28 -13.76 11.68 -0.42
N GLU A 29 -13.06 12.74 -0.80
CA GLU A 29 -11.59 12.76 -0.92
C GLU A 29 -10.90 12.44 0.42
N ASP A 30 -11.40 12.99 1.53
CA ASP A 30 -10.87 12.74 2.88
C ASP A 30 -10.85 11.25 3.25
N ASN A 31 -11.82 10.48 2.75
CA ASN A 31 -11.86 9.04 3.00
C ASN A 31 -10.80 8.29 2.19
N ALA A 32 -10.54 8.72 0.95
CA ALA A 32 -9.46 8.18 0.13
C ALA A 32 -8.09 8.48 0.74
N LEU A 33 -7.89 9.72 1.23
CA LEU A 33 -6.69 10.14 1.95
C LEU A 33 -6.46 9.27 3.20
N ARG A 34 -7.49 9.15 4.05
CA ARG A 34 -7.42 8.32 5.26
C ARG A 34 -7.07 6.86 4.95
N TYR A 35 -7.65 6.30 3.90
CA TYR A 35 -7.33 4.93 3.48
C TYR A 35 -5.84 4.76 3.12
N VAL A 36 -5.28 5.69 2.35
CA VAL A 36 -3.87 5.65 1.95
C VAL A 36 -2.94 5.83 3.16
N ASP A 37 -3.29 6.71 4.10
CA ASP A 37 -2.55 6.89 5.35
C ASP A 37 -2.56 5.62 6.23
N GLU A 38 -3.72 4.98 6.36
CA GLU A 38 -3.86 3.70 7.08
C GLU A 38 -3.04 2.59 6.40
N LEU A 39 -3.03 2.55 5.06
CA LEU A 39 -2.21 1.62 4.30
C LEU A 39 -0.70 1.84 4.52
N LEU A 40 -0.24 3.09 4.51
CA LEU A 40 1.16 3.42 4.81
C LEU A 40 1.54 3.02 6.24
N TYR A 41 0.63 3.22 7.19
CA TYR A 41 0.82 2.79 8.57
C TYR A 41 0.88 1.26 8.70
N ASP A 42 -0.03 0.54 8.05
CA ASP A 42 -0.03 -0.93 8.03
C ASP A 42 1.28 -1.47 7.44
N ILE A 43 1.75 -0.93 6.32
CA ILE A 43 3.03 -1.34 5.72
C ILE A 43 4.19 -1.13 6.71
N LYS A 44 4.25 0.03 7.38
CA LYS A 44 5.33 0.32 8.34
C LYS A 44 5.31 -0.61 9.55
N THR A 45 4.13 -1.02 10.01
CA THR A 45 3.96 -1.73 11.28
C THR A 45 3.85 -3.24 11.13
N THR A 46 3.21 -3.73 10.06
CA THR A 46 2.96 -5.16 9.88
C THR A 46 3.98 -5.82 8.96
N LEU A 47 4.51 -5.14 7.94
CA LEU A 47 5.51 -5.74 7.03
C LEU A 47 6.75 -6.28 7.76
N PRO A 48 7.31 -5.61 8.79
CA PRO A 48 8.40 -6.18 9.60
C PRO A 48 8.07 -7.49 10.30
N ASN A 49 6.80 -7.71 10.61
CA ASN A 49 6.29 -8.84 11.38
C ASN A 49 5.61 -9.90 10.50
N ARG A 50 5.42 -9.63 9.20
CA ARG A 50 4.84 -10.60 8.27
C ARG A 50 5.82 -11.76 8.08
N PRO A 51 5.34 -13.01 8.18
CA PRO A 51 6.18 -14.16 7.88
C PRO A 51 6.67 -14.03 6.44
N LYS A 52 7.97 -14.22 6.23
CA LYS A 52 8.52 -14.32 4.88
C LYS A 52 7.79 -15.46 4.20
N ARG A 53 7.06 -15.18 3.13
CA ARG A 53 6.49 -16.25 2.30
C ARG A 53 7.68 -17.07 1.80
N GLN A 54 7.76 -18.35 2.16
CA GLN A 54 8.59 -19.27 1.40
C GLN A 54 8.01 -19.29 0.00
N HIS A 55 8.80 -18.86 -0.98
CA HIS A 55 8.41 -18.91 -2.38
C HIS A 55 8.39 -20.39 -2.78
N THR A 56 7.23 -21.03 -2.75
CA THR A 56 7.04 -22.32 -3.41
C THR A 56 7.09 -22.05 -4.90
N ILE A 57 8.22 -22.36 -5.54
CA ILE A 57 8.31 -22.42 -7.00
C ILE A 57 7.40 -23.57 -7.42
N TYR A 58 6.26 -23.27 -8.05
CA TYR A 58 5.55 -24.28 -8.82
C TYR A 58 6.32 -24.44 -10.13
N GLU A 59 7.07 -25.55 -10.27
CA GLU A 59 7.55 -25.99 -11.57
C GLU A 59 6.31 -26.29 -12.42
N ILE A 60 6.14 -25.54 -13.51
CA ILE A 60 5.14 -25.84 -14.52
C ILE A 60 5.68 -27.07 -15.28
N VAL A 61 5.09 -28.23 -15.02
CA VAL A 61 5.34 -29.49 -15.76
C VAL A 61 4.46 -29.55 -16.99
#